data_AF-A0A7H4MAI5-F1
#
_entry.id   AF-A0A7H4MAI5-F1
#
_cell.length_a   1.000
_cell.length_b   1.000
_cell.length_c   1.000
_cell.angle_alpha   90.00
_cell.angle_beta   90.00
_cell.angle_gamma   90.00
#
_symmetry.space_group_name_H-M   'P 1'
#
loop_
_entity.id
_entity.type
_entity.pdbx_description
1 polymer ?
#
loop_
_entity_poly.entity_id
_entity_poly.type
_entity_poly.pdbx_seq_one_letter_code
_entity_poly.pdbx_strand_id
1 'polypeptide(L)' 'MTIKELLIEADAIQVGVVESDWQRVIKLAARPLEAKGFISAEYSQAVIDNTLNHGAYYVFDEGIAIPPCPPRVRRQTQLL' A
#
# COMPACT_ATOMS: atom_id res chain seq x y z
N MET A 1 2.36 -15.23 9.58
CA MET A 1 2.00 -14.94 8.18
C MET A 1 3.25 -14.54 7.41
N THR A 2 3.57 -15.27 6.35
CA THR A 2 4.62 -14.91 5.37
C THR A 2 4.09 -13.88 4.37
N ILE A 3 4.98 -13.22 3.62
CA ILE A 3 4.55 -12.29 2.56
C ILE A 3 3.72 -12.99 1.48
N LYS A 4 4.06 -14.24 1.14
CA LYS A 4 3.32 -15.04 0.15
C LYS A 4 1.89 -15.29 0.61
N GLU A 5 1.72 -15.70 1.87
CA GLU A 5 0.38 -15.95 2.46
C GLU A 5 -0.47 -14.68 2.43
N LEU A 6 0.08 -13.53 2.85
CA LEU A 6 -0.61 -12.25 2.82
C LEU A 6 -1.06 -11.86 1.39
N LEU A 7 -0.16 -11.99 0.40
CA LEU A 7 -0.47 -11.64 -0.98
C LEU A 7 -1.60 -12.50 -1.57
N ILE A 8 -1.65 -13.78 -1.19
CA ILE A 8 -2.71 -14.72 -1.60
C ILE A 8 -4.03 -14.38 -0.90
N GLU A 9 -4.02 -14.20 0.42
CA GLU A 9 -5.22 -13.95 1.22
C GLU A 9 -5.89 -12.63 0.85
N ALA A 10 -5.08 -11.59 0.62
CA ALA A 10 -5.58 -10.28 0.24
C ALA A 10 -5.88 -10.15 -1.27
N ASP A 11 -5.58 -11.16 -2.09
CA ASP A 11 -5.64 -11.08 -3.56
C ASP A 11 -4.92 -9.81 -4.08
N ALA A 12 -3.71 -9.58 -3.58
CA ALA A 12 -3.06 -8.26 -3.64
C ALA A 12 -2.19 -8.04 -4.88
N ILE A 13 -2.14 -9.00 -5.81
CA ILE A 13 -1.33 -8.89 -7.02
C ILE A 13 -2.17 -8.29 -8.15
N GLN A 14 -1.74 -7.13 -8.64
CA GLN A 14 -2.36 -6.45 -9.77
C GLN A 14 -1.35 -6.32 -10.90
N VAL A 15 -1.72 -6.70 -12.12
CA VAL A 15 -0.86 -6.65 -13.32
C VAL A 15 -1.55 -5.88 -14.44
N GLY A 16 -0.76 -5.26 -15.32
CA GLY A 16 -1.28 -4.49 -16.46
C GLY A 16 -1.98 -3.18 -16.07
N VAL A 17 -1.72 -2.67 -14.86
CA VAL A 17 -2.23 -1.37 -14.41
C VAL A 17 -1.45 -0.26 -15.11
N VAL A 18 -2.15 0.64 -15.80
CA VAL A 18 -1.57 1.81 -16.47
C VAL A 18 -2.14 3.06 -15.81
N GLU A 19 -1.28 3.86 -15.20
CA GLU A 19 -1.65 5.10 -14.53
C GLU A 19 -0.45 6.06 -14.53
N SER A 20 -0.69 7.34 -14.76
CA SER A 20 0.36 8.36 -14.85
C SER A 20 0.48 9.22 -13.59
N ASP A 21 -0.57 9.27 -12.77
CA ASP A 21 -0.56 10.00 -11.51
C ASP A 21 -0.05 9.11 -10.37
N TRP A 22 1.12 9.45 -9.81
CA TRP A 22 1.73 8.70 -8.72
C TRP A 22 0.83 8.60 -7.48
N GLN A 23 -0.05 9.59 -7.23
CA GLN A 23 -1.00 9.56 -6.12
C GLN A 23 -2.08 8.50 -6.36
N ARG A 24 -2.53 8.36 -7.60
CA ARG A 24 -3.47 7.31 -8.00
C ARG A 24 -2.81 5.94 -7.96
N VAL A 25 -1.54 5.82 -8.37
CA VAL A 25 -0.78 4.57 -8.26
C VAL A 25 -0.73 4.07 -6.81
N ILE A 26 -0.51 4.94 -5.83
CA ILE A 26 -0.55 4.56 -4.40
C ILE A 26 -1.92 4.02 -4.01
N LYS A 27 -3.00 4.70 -4.39
CA LYS A 27 -4.37 4.25 -4.12
C LYS A 27 -4.69 2.91 -4.79
N LEU A 28 -4.23 2.71 -6.02
CA LEU A 28 -4.40 1.45 -6.76
C LEU A 28 -3.61 0.32 -6.08
N ALA A 29 -2.36 0.54 -5.70
CA ALA A 29 -1.54 -0.44 -5.00
C ALA A 29 -2.14 -0.86 -3.65
N ALA A 30 -2.72 0.09 -2.90
CA ALA A 30 -3.35 -0.16 -1.61
C ALA A 30 -4.72 -0.85 -1.69
N ARG A 31 -5.44 -0.69 -2.81
CA ARG A 31 -6.85 -1.10 -2.95
C ARG A 31 -7.15 -2.54 -2.50
N PRO A 32 -6.38 -3.58 -2.87
CA PRO A 32 -6.71 -4.95 -2.45
C PRO A 32 -6.62 -5.13 -0.93
N LEU A 33 -5.59 -4.55 -0.32
CA LEU A 33 -5.38 -4.60 1.13
C LEU A 33 -6.47 -3.84 1.89
N GLU A 34 -6.90 -2.69 1.36
CA GLU A 34 -7.99 -1.90 1.93
C GLU A 34 -9.34 -2.64 1.81
N ALA A 35 -9.64 -3.18 0.62
CA ALA A 35 -10.88 -3.92 0.36
C ALA A 35 -11.03 -5.17 1.24
N LYS A 36 -9.90 -5.76 1.65
CA LYS A 36 -9.84 -6.92 2.54
C LYS A 36 -9.63 -6.56 4.01
N GLY A 37 -9.53 -5.27 4.35
CA GLY A 37 -9.46 -4.76 5.71
C GLY A 37 -8.10 -4.87 6.40
N PHE A 38 -7.02 -5.19 5.67
CA PHE A 38 -5.65 -5.26 6.21
C PHE A 38 -5.09 -3.87 6.55
N ILE A 39 -5.56 -2.84 5.85
CA ILE A 39 -5.23 -1.44 6.06
C ILE A 39 -6.50 -0.61 6.11
N SER A 40 -6.42 0.57 6.73
CA SER A 40 -7.54 1.50 6.76
C SER A 40 -7.62 2.36 5.49
N ALA A 41 -8.79 2.97 5.24
CA ALA A 41 -9.02 3.83 4.07
C ALA A 41 -8.12 5.08 4.07
N GLU A 42 -7.64 5.50 5.24
CA GLU A 42 -6.73 6.64 5.39
C GLU A 42 -5.28 6.30 4.99
N TYR A 43 -4.94 5.02 4.79
CA TYR A 43 -3.58 4.58 4.46
C TYR A 43 -3.01 5.32 3.24
N SER A 44 -3.75 5.31 2.13
CA SER A 44 -3.26 5.87 0.87
C SER A 44 -3.00 7.37 1.00
N GLN A 45 -3.91 8.07 1.70
CA GLN A 45 -3.76 9.49 1.95
C GLN A 45 -2.56 9.78 2.85
N ALA A 46 -2.37 8.99 3.92
CA ALA A 46 -1.22 9.14 4.79
C ALA A 46 0.12 8.96 4.06
N VAL A 47 0.21 8.00 3.12
CA VAL A 47 1.41 7.83 2.28
C VAL A 47 1.61 9.05 1.38
N ILE A 48 0.56 9.52 0.71
CA ILE A 48 0.61 10.70 -0.18
C ILE A 48 1.09 11.93 0.60
N ASP A 49 0.52 12.20 1.77
CA ASP A 49 0.87 13.36 2.59
C ASP A 49 2.33 13.28 3.06
N ASN A 50 2.81 12.11 3.48
CA ASN A 50 4.21 11.91 3.84
C ASN A 50 5.14 12.11 2.63
N THR A 51 4.71 11.68 1.45
CA THR A 51 5.49 11.85 0.21
C THR A 51 5.61 13.33 -0.16
N LEU A 52 4.54 14.10 -0.01
CA LEU A 52 4.55 15.55 -0.26
C LEU A 52 5.46 16.29 0.73
N ASN A 53 5.52 15.85 1.99
CA ASN A 53 6.30 16.51 3.05
C ASN A 53 7.77 16.08 3.08
N HIS A 54 8.09 14.84 2.73
CA HIS A 54 9.40 14.22 2.93
C HIS A 54 10.05 13.69 1.64
N GLY A 55 9.37 13.83 0.50
CA GLY A 55 9.78 13.22 -0.76
C GLY A 55 9.49 11.71 -0.80
N ALA A 56 9.87 11.05 -1.90
CA ALA A 56 9.59 9.64 -2.14
C ALA A 56 10.61 8.71 -1.46
N TYR A 57 10.68 8.75 -0.13
CA TYR A 57 11.65 8.01 0.71
C TYR A 57 11.53 6.48 0.67
N TYR A 58 10.55 5.96 -0.06
CA TYR A 58 10.22 4.54 -0.19
C TYR A 58 10.44 4.00 -1.62
N VAL A 59 11.01 4.81 -2.51
CA VAL A 59 11.54 4.35 -3.80
C VAL A 59 12.88 3.70 -3.52
N PHE A 60 12.98 2.41 -3.83
CA PHE A 60 14.18 1.61 -3.54
C PHE A 60 15.15 1.62 -4.73
N ASP A 61 14.60 1.56 -5.94
CA ASP A 61 15.35 1.59 -7.19
C ASP A 61 14.47 2.17 -8.31
N GLU A 62 15.04 2.44 -9.49
CA GLU A 62 14.29 2.87 -10.66
C GLU A 62 13.17 1.87 -11.00
N GLY A 63 11.93 2.35 -10.99
CA GLY A 63 10.75 1.53 -11.23
C GLY A 63 10.27 0.67 -10.05
N ILE A 64 10.92 0.73 -8.88
CA ILE A 64 10.55 -0.07 -7.69
C ILE A 64 10.27 0.83 -6.48
N ALA A 65 9.03 0.80 -5.99
CA ALA A 65 8.61 1.51 -4.79
C ALA A 65 7.91 0.57 -3.81
N ILE A 66 8.20 0.74 -2.51
CA ILE A 66 7.60 -0.05 -1.42
C ILE A 66 6.98 0.90 -0.39
N PRO A 67 5.77 1.45 -0.67
CA PRO A 67 5.11 2.37 0.24
C PRO A 67 4.97 1.76 1.65
N PRO A 68 5.52 2.40 2.69
CA PRO A 68 5.46 1.87 4.02
C PRO A 68 4.04 1.96 4.56
N CYS A 69 3.73 1.14 5.54
CA CYS A 69 2.48 1.24 6.28
C CYS A 69 2.71 1.93 7.62
N PRO A 70 2.29 3.20 7.80
CA PRO A 70 2.39 3.89 9.07
C PRO A 70 1.69 3.08 10.17
N PRO A 71 2.26 2.99 11.39
CA PRO A 71 1.69 2.17 12.46
C PRO A 71 0.22 2.49 12.79
N ARG A 72 -0.18 3.76 12.65
CA ARG A 72 -1.55 4.22 12.92
C ARG A 72 -2.62 3.66 11.97
N VAL A 73 -2.24 3.23 10.76
CA VAL A 73 -3.19 2.77 9.73
C VAL A 73 -3.16 1.24 9.52
N ARG A 74 -2.23 0.54 10.19
CA ARG A 74 -2.28 -0.92 10.28
C ARG A 74 -3.43 -1.32 11.19
N ARG A 75 -4.39 -2.07 10.66
CA ARG A 75 -5.30 -2.82 11.51
C ARG A 75 -4.57 -4.10 11.94
N GLN A 76 -4.42 -4.31 13.24
CA GLN A 76 -3.99 -5.61 13.74
C GLN A 76 -5.01 -6.62 13.24
N THR A 77 -4.60 -7.53 12.37
CA THR A 77 -5.37 -8.73 12.08
C THR A 77 -5.61 -9.40 13.44
N GLN A 78 -6.85 -9.37 13.92
CA GLN A 78 -7.23 -10.11 15.12
C GLN A 78 -6.98 -11.58 14.79
N LEU A 79 -5.89 -12.12 15.33
CA LEU A 79 -5.72 -13.55 15.53
C LEU A 79 -6.86 -13.99 16.45
N LEU A 80 -7.89 -14.58 15.88
CA LEU A 80 -8.74 -15.57 16.54
C LEU A 80 -8.15 -16.95 16.28
#